data_AF-A0A3D4IPC2-F1
#
_entry.id   AF-A0A3D4IPC2-F1
#
_cell.length_a   1.000
_cell.length_b   1.000
_cell.length_c   1.000
_cell.angle_alpha   90.00
_cell.angle_beta   90.00
_cell.angle_gamma   90.00
#
_symmetry.space_group_name_H-M   'P 1'
#
loop_
_entity.id
_entity.type
_entity.pdbx_description
1 polymer ?
#
loop_
_entity_poly.entity_id
_entity_poly.type
_entity_poly.pdbx_seq_one_letter_code
_entity_poly.pdbx_strand_id
1 'polypeptide(L)'
;MKKSVKFSWSFCWLLLFLGAATCLVAQPDAKKKPKQEPDCSYNAFHAEVAEIGTSEKGCKIYTINVTTDGGSRYDLSHFTIELPCGSVMNVSNSRNWKVETGKDPTTGLTGFKIDDISSFGKSTGDSFTVEYTICSNDNCDERPGVVAYKFGQCVKYENLIYKDDDGGGDDGGGDDGGGDGGGDNGNCSTLLASLKETPILCYGLSGASLEVVIESGNAPFTYSWSNGATGALLQNIIPGTYAVTVVDADGNTLTLNSEISQPEQLIISETVQHPSCNLAGDGAIMLSVTGGTEPYSFLWGTGSVSSNLEGV
;
A
#
# COMPACT_ATOMS: atom_id res chain seq x y z
N MET A 1 -25.69 -11.72 4.00
CA MET A 1 -26.80 -12.64 3.62
C MET A 1 -26.31 -13.50 2.47
N LYS A 2 -26.01 -14.79 2.70
CA LYS A 2 -25.51 -15.70 1.66
C LYS A 2 -26.67 -16.10 0.74
N LYS A 3 -26.69 -15.62 -0.50
CA LYS A 3 -27.57 -16.18 -1.55
C LYS A 3 -26.92 -17.44 -2.09
N SER A 4 -27.37 -18.60 -1.61
CA SER A 4 -27.06 -19.89 -2.22
C SER A 4 -27.90 -20.07 -3.48
N VAL A 5 -27.27 -20.11 -4.65
CA VAL A 5 -27.93 -20.60 -5.86
C VAL A 5 -27.92 -22.13 -5.79
N LYS A 6 -29.08 -22.73 -5.48
CA LYS A 6 -29.27 -24.19 -5.48
C LYS A 6 -29.71 -24.62 -6.88
N PHE A 7 -28.87 -25.36 -7.60
CA PHE A 7 -29.33 -26.20 -8.70
C PHE A 7 -29.70 -27.57 -8.12
N SER A 8 -30.99 -27.90 -8.15
CA SER A 8 -31.53 -29.22 -7.76
C SER A 8 -32.07 -29.89 -9.01
N TRP A 9 -31.47 -31.01 -9.41
CA TRP A 9 -32.08 -31.93 -10.37
C TRP A 9 -32.19 -33.31 -9.73
N SER A 10 -33.45 -33.71 -9.57
CA SER A 10 -33.92 -34.97 -9.02
C SER A 10 -33.79 -36.05 -10.09
N PHE A 11 -33.11 -37.17 -9.81
CA PHE A 11 -33.28 -38.39 -10.60
C PHE A 11 -33.49 -39.59 -9.68
N CYS A 12 -34.68 -40.17 -9.85
CA CYS A 12 -35.19 -41.35 -9.18
C CYS A 12 -34.67 -42.63 -9.89
N TRP A 13 -34.43 -43.67 -9.08
CA TRP A 13 -33.99 -45.04 -9.40
C TRP A 13 -34.58 -45.69 -10.66
N LEU A 14 -33.77 -46.51 -11.37
CA LEU A 14 -33.90 -47.98 -11.35
C LEU A 14 -32.66 -48.69 -11.94
N LEU A 15 -32.32 -49.82 -11.31
CA LEU A 15 -31.17 -50.72 -11.51
C LEU A 15 -31.19 -51.55 -12.81
N LEU A 16 -30.01 -52.15 -13.08
CA LEU A 16 -29.65 -53.36 -13.85
C LEU A 16 -28.88 -53.05 -15.16
N PHE A 17 -27.76 -53.67 -15.55
CA PHE A 17 -27.18 -54.99 -15.25
C PHE A 17 -25.64 -54.96 -15.43
N LEU A 18 -24.99 -55.96 -14.83
CA LEU A 18 -23.58 -56.38 -14.80
C LEU A 18 -22.63 -56.01 -15.97
N GLY A 19 -21.37 -55.70 -15.61
CA GLY A 19 -20.20 -55.88 -16.48
C GLY A 19 -18.91 -55.38 -15.81
N ALA A 20 -17.98 -56.29 -15.49
CA ALA A 20 -16.80 -56.04 -14.67
C ALA A 20 -15.84 -54.96 -15.23
N ALA A 21 -15.42 -54.03 -14.37
CA ALA A 21 -14.38 -53.05 -14.64
C ALA A 21 -13.14 -53.37 -13.79
N THR A 22 -12.06 -53.81 -14.42
CA THR A 22 -10.69 -53.59 -13.93
C THR A 22 -10.04 -52.63 -14.89
N CYS A 23 -10.08 -51.33 -14.54
CA CYS A 23 -9.35 -50.30 -15.26
C CYS A 23 -8.08 -49.96 -14.47
N LEU A 24 -6.93 -50.09 -15.15
CA LEU A 24 -5.63 -49.70 -14.67
C LEU A 24 -5.68 -48.23 -14.20
N VAL A 25 -5.31 -47.96 -12.96
CA VAL A 25 -5.19 -46.61 -12.42
C VAL A 25 -3.99 -45.93 -13.08
N ALA A 26 -4.24 -45.04 -14.04
CA ALA A 26 -3.26 -44.04 -14.42
C ALA A 26 -3.19 -43.02 -13.27
N GLN A 27 -2.02 -42.95 -12.62
CA GLN A 27 -1.77 -41.92 -11.62
C GLN A 27 -1.68 -40.55 -12.32
N PRO A 28 -2.41 -39.51 -11.86
CA PRO A 28 -2.24 -38.18 -12.38
C PRO A 28 -0.85 -37.64 -12.00
N ASP A 29 -0.16 -37.11 -13.00
CA ASP A 29 1.16 -36.51 -12.92
C ASP A 29 1.30 -35.49 -11.78
N ALA A 30 2.52 -35.44 -11.26
CA ALA A 30 2.93 -34.65 -10.11
C ALA A 30 2.50 -33.18 -10.18
N LYS A 31 1.63 -32.79 -9.24
CA LYS A 31 1.54 -31.49 -8.55
C LYS A 31 2.31 -30.33 -9.21
N LYS A 32 1.67 -29.56 -10.11
CA LYS A 32 2.02 -28.15 -10.25
C LYS A 32 1.55 -27.45 -8.97
N LYS A 33 2.51 -27.04 -8.14
CA LYS A 33 2.30 -26.22 -6.94
C LYS A 33 1.45 -24.99 -7.35
N PRO A 34 0.34 -24.67 -6.66
CA PRO A 34 -0.43 -23.47 -6.98
C PRO A 34 0.51 -22.26 -6.94
N LYS A 35 0.41 -21.37 -7.94
CA LYS A 35 1.12 -20.08 -7.95
C LYS A 35 0.71 -19.37 -6.66
N GLN A 36 1.63 -19.28 -5.71
CA GLN A 36 1.43 -18.55 -4.47
C GLN A 36 1.29 -17.06 -4.84
N GLU A 37 0.14 -16.47 -4.50
CA GLU A 37 -0.12 -15.03 -4.67
C GLU A 37 0.95 -14.20 -3.96
N PRO A 38 1.32 -13.02 -4.51
CA PRO A 38 2.31 -12.15 -3.90
C PRO A 38 1.73 -11.56 -2.61
N ASP A 39 2.26 -12.05 -1.48
CA ASP A 39 1.92 -11.59 -0.14
C ASP A 39 2.47 -10.17 0.09
N CYS A 40 1.60 -9.17 -0.04
CA CYS A 40 1.91 -7.75 0.18
C CYS A 40 1.69 -7.31 1.64
N SER A 41 1.42 -8.22 2.58
CA SER A 41 0.97 -7.83 3.93
C SER A 41 2.08 -7.25 4.83
N TYR A 42 3.35 -7.52 4.52
CA TYR A 42 4.48 -7.11 5.36
C TYR A 42 5.01 -5.72 5.04
N ASN A 43 5.15 -4.86 6.07
CA ASN A 43 5.81 -3.55 5.96
C ASN A 43 7.31 -3.75 6.14
N ALA A 44 7.99 -4.15 5.07
CA ALA A 44 9.40 -4.52 5.12
C ALA A 44 10.37 -3.36 4.81
N PHE A 45 9.84 -2.19 4.48
CA PHE A 45 10.60 -1.02 4.08
C PHE A 45 10.14 0.17 4.90
N HIS A 46 11.08 1.05 5.21
CA HIS A 46 10.83 2.28 5.95
C HIS A 46 11.75 3.38 5.44
N ALA A 47 11.26 4.62 5.34
CA ALA A 47 12.04 5.78 4.92
C ALA A 47 11.97 6.91 5.95
N GLU A 48 13.15 7.41 6.29
CA GLU A 48 13.32 8.59 7.14
C GLU A 48 14.03 9.67 6.34
N VAL A 49 13.56 10.91 6.42
CA VAL A 49 14.16 12.07 5.76
C VAL A 49 14.78 13.03 6.77
N ALA A 50 15.89 13.64 6.40
CA ALA A 50 16.50 14.75 7.14
C ALA A 50 16.90 15.86 6.16
N GLU A 51 16.72 17.11 6.57
CA GLU A 51 17.33 18.26 5.90
C GLU A 51 18.80 18.32 6.30
N ILE A 52 19.71 18.28 5.34
CA ILE A 52 21.16 18.25 5.60
C ILE A 52 21.86 19.56 5.26
N GLY A 53 21.10 20.57 4.82
CA GLY A 53 21.59 21.92 4.64
C GLY A 53 20.98 22.65 3.45
N THR A 54 21.63 23.73 3.05
CA THR A 54 21.18 24.62 1.97
C THR A 54 22.32 24.86 0.99
N SER A 55 22.03 24.81 -0.31
CA SER A 55 22.98 25.17 -1.36
C SER A 55 23.27 26.68 -1.38
N GLU A 56 24.35 27.09 -2.06
CA GLU A 56 24.72 28.52 -2.24
C GLU A 56 23.61 29.38 -2.88
N LYS A 57 22.63 28.74 -3.53
CA LYS A 57 21.49 29.40 -4.20
C LYS A 57 20.21 29.41 -3.36
N GLY A 58 20.26 28.99 -2.10
CA GLY A 58 19.10 28.95 -1.21
C GLY A 58 18.21 27.69 -1.36
N CYS A 59 18.58 26.74 -2.21
CA CYS A 59 17.83 25.47 -2.34
C CYS A 59 18.15 24.52 -1.19
N LYS A 60 17.15 23.83 -0.64
CA LYS A 60 17.32 22.85 0.44
C LYS A 60 17.85 21.52 -0.06
N ILE A 61 18.71 20.91 0.74
CA ILE A 61 19.34 19.63 0.48
C ILE A 61 18.81 18.63 1.50
N TYR A 62 18.29 17.52 1.01
CA TYR A 62 17.72 16.46 1.85
C TYR A 62 18.48 15.16 1.66
N THR A 63 18.54 14.37 2.72
CA THR A 63 18.91 12.96 2.66
C THR A 63 17.73 12.11 3.09
N ILE A 64 17.51 10.99 2.40
CA ILE A 64 16.56 9.96 2.80
C ILE A 64 17.34 8.69 3.08
N ASN A 65 17.12 8.10 4.24
CA ASN A 65 17.60 6.78 4.59
C ASN A 65 16.46 5.78 4.43
N VAL A 66 16.60 4.84 3.50
CA VAL A 66 15.66 3.74 3.31
C VAL A 66 16.23 2.49 3.95
N THR A 67 15.48 1.89 4.86
CA THR A 67 15.88 0.69 5.60
C THR A 67 14.93 -0.46 5.33
N THR A 68 15.39 -1.69 5.60
CA THR A 68 14.55 -2.88 5.57
C THR A 68 14.75 -3.76 6.79
N ASP A 69 13.66 -4.37 7.27
CA ASP A 69 13.70 -5.39 8.32
C ASP A 69 14.09 -6.78 7.77
N GLY A 70 14.28 -6.93 6.45
CA GLY A 70 14.56 -8.19 5.77
C GLY A 70 13.35 -9.13 5.64
N GLY A 71 12.16 -8.67 6.04
CA GLY A 71 10.91 -9.44 6.00
C GLY A 71 10.28 -9.53 4.61
N SER A 72 10.80 -8.81 3.61
CA SER A 72 10.22 -8.83 2.27
C SER A 72 10.53 -10.13 1.54
N ARG A 73 9.51 -10.76 0.95
CA ARG A 73 9.71 -11.90 0.04
C ARG A 73 10.33 -11.50 -1.29
N TYR A 74 10.13 -10.25 -1.69
CA TYR A 74 10.57 -9.70 -2.97
C TYR A 74 11.56 -8.58 -2.76
N ASP A 75 12.53 -8.48 -3.65
CA ASP A 75 13.44 -7.33 -3.62
C ASP A 75 12.65 -6.07 -4.01
N LEU A 76 13.03 -4.95 -3.41
CA LEU A 76 12.57 -3.64 -3.86
C LEU A 76 13.06 -3.44 -5.29
N SER A 77 12.17 -3.00 -6.16
CA SER A 77 12.44 -2.77 -7.57
C SER A 77 12.44 -1.29 -7.92
N HIS A 78 11.50 -0.54 -7.32
CA HIS A 78 11.40 0.89 -7.52
C HIS A 78 11.07 1.56 -6.18
N PHE A 79 11.64 2.74 -5.99
CA PHE A 79 11.34 3.63 -4.88
C PHE A 79 10.95 4.99 -5.45
N THR A 80 9.82 5.54 -5.06
CA THR A 80 9.31 6.82 -5.58
C THR A 80 9.05 7.79 -4.45
N ILE A 81 9.37 9.05 -4.66
CA ILE A 81 9.11 10.15 -3.73
C ILE A 81 8.22 11.16 -4.40
N GLU A 82 7.17 11.57 -3.70
CA GLU A 82 6.31 12.70 -4.08
C GLU A 82 6.90 14.01 -3.58
N LEU A 83 7.05 14.96 -4.51
CA LEU A 83 7.43 16.33 -4.24
C LEU A 83 6.27 17.23 -4.67
N PRO A 84 5.52 17.81 -3.72
CA PRO A 84 4.29 18.56 -4.04
C PRO A 84 4.57 19.82 -4.86
N CYS A 85 5.79 20.35 -4.76
CA CYS A 85 6.22 21.57 -5.43
C CYS A 85 7.75 21.70 -5.44
N GLY A 86 8.23 22.70 -6.18
CA GLY A 86 9.66 22.93 -6.40
C GLY A 86 10.22 22.13 -7.57
N SER A 87 11.44 22.46 -7.95
CA SER A 87 12.21 21.73 -8.96
C SER A 87 13.26 20.88 -8.27
N VAL A 88 13.21 19.56 -8.49
CA VAL A 88 14.18 18.62 -7.94
C VAL A 88 15.42 18.55 -8.82
N MET A 89 16.58 18.54 -8.19
CA MET A 89 17.89 18.49 -8.83
C MET A 89 18.87 17.66 -8.00
N ASN A 90 20.01 17.29 -8.61
CA ASN A 90 21.11 16.60 -7.94
C ASN A 90 20.70 15.31 -7.21
N VAL A 91 19.67 14.62 -7.71
CA VAL A 91 19.21 13.37 -7.12
C VAL A 91 20.26 12.28 -7.35
N SER A 92 20.74 11.68 -6.28
CA SER A 92 21.70 10.58 -6.30
C SER A 92 21.39 9.57 -5.20
N ASN A 93 21.93 8.36 -5.30
CA ASN A 93 21.76 7.34 -4.28
C ASN A 93 23.07 6.58 -4.04
N SER A 94 23.27 6.08 -2.82
CA SER A 94 24.53 5.42 -2.40
C SER A 94 24.83 4.11 -3.13
N ARG A 95 23.88 3.60 -3.90
CA ARG A 95 24.00 2.35 -4.65
C ARG A 95 24.13 2.57 -6.16
N ASN A 96 24.17 3.83 -6.62
CA ASN A 96 24.27 4.22 -8.03
C ASN A 96 23.18 3.60 -8.94
N TRP A 97 21.99 3.34 -8.39
CA TRP A 97 20.83 2.92 -9.17
C TRP A 97 20.30 4.06 -10.04
N LYS A 98 19.53 3.69 -11.06
CA LYS A 98 19.01 4.63 -12.04
C LYS A 98 18.04 5.61 -11.40
N VAL A 99 18.11 6.87 -11.80
CA VAL A 99 17.21 7.93 -11.31
C VAL A 99 16.39 8.48 -12.48
N GLU A 100 15.09 8.62 -12.27
CA GLU A 100 14.16 9.25 -13.20
C GLU A 100 13.36 10.33 -12.47
N THR A 101 13.13 11.49 -13.10
CA THR A 101 12.33 12.57 -12.53
C THR A 101 11.02 12.74 -13.31
N GLY A 102 9.99 13.27 -12.65
CA GLY A 102 8.66 13.47 -13.23
C GLY A 102 7.59 12.61 -12.58
N LYS A 103 6.49 12.38 -13.32
CA LYS A 103 5.37 11.57 -12.85
C LYS A 103 5.64 10.09 -13.09
N ASP A 104 5.64 9.28 -12.04
CA ASP A 104 5.77 7.84 -12.16
C ASP A 104 4.43 7.22 -12.57
N PRO A 105 4.34 6.52 -13.71
CA PRO A 105 3.09 5.93 -14.17
C PRO A 105 2.62 4.75 -13.29
N THR A 106 3.51 4.15 -12.49
CA THR A 106 3.12 3.02 -11.63
C THR A 106 2.43 3.49 -10.35
N THR A 107 2.99 4.52 -9.71
CA THR A 107 2.52 4.99 -8.39
C THR A 107 1.62 6.22 -8.48
N GLY A 108 1.65 6.95 -9.60
CA GLY A 108 0.93 8.20 -9.81
C GLY A 108 1.61 9.43 -9.19
N LEU A 109 2.64 9.24 -8.38
CA LEU A 109 3.36 10.30 -7.67
C LEU A 109 4.19 11.15 -8.64
N THR A 110 4.29 12.44 -8.32
CA THR A 110 5.11 13.40 -9.07
C THR A 110 6.30 13.83 -8.25
N GLY A 111 7.51 13.58 -8.74
CA GLY A 111 8.75 13.90 -8.02
C GLY A 111 9.91 13.20 -8.69
N PHE A 112 10.44 12.17 -8.05
CA PHE A 112 11.47 11.32 -8.65
C PHE A 112 11.38 9.87 -8.21
N LYS A 113 12.01 9.00 -8.99
CA LYS A 113 12.00 7.55 -8.84
C LYS A 113 13.43 7.01 -8.93
N ILE A 114 13.79 6.13 -8.00
CA ILE A 114 14.95 5.27 -8.10
C ILE A 114 14.48 3.94 -8.70
N ASP A 115 15.08 3.58 -9.84
CA ASP A 115 14.73 2.41 -10.65
C ASP A 115 15.91 1.46 -10.77
N ASP A 116 15.66 0.25 -11.28
CA ASP A 116 16.63 -0.84 -11.38
C ASP A 116 17.25 -1.22 -10.01
N ILE A 117 16.47 -1.06 -8.94
CA ILE A 117 16.87 -1.48 -7.60
C ILE A 117 16.99 -3.01 -7.59
N SER A 118 18.12 -3.51 -7.09
CA SER A 118 18.38 -4.94 -7.01
C SER A 118 19.06 -5.29 -5.69
N SER A 119 18.79 -6.50 -5.21
CA SER A 119 19.39 -7.05 -3.98
C SER A 119 19.07 -6.28 -2.68
N PHE A 120 17.98 -5.52 -2.64
CA PHE A 120 17.53 -4.78 -1.45
C PHE A 120 16.18 -5.31 -0.95
N GLY A 121 16.03 -5.57 0.36
CA GLY A 121 14.76 -5.95 0.99
C GLY A 121 14.69 -7.33 1.67
N LYS A 122 15.64 -8.23 1.40
CA LYS A 122 15.70 -9.58 1.99
C LYS A 122 16.68 -9.73 3.15
N SER A 123 17.55 -8.74 3.33
CA SER A 123 18.59 -8.76 4.36
C SER A 123 18.20 -7.79 5.46
N THR A 124 18.01 -8.29 6.69
CA THR A 124 17.68 -7.46 7.85
C THR A 124 18.76 -6.42 8.09
N GLY A 125 18.36 -5.15 8.21
CA GLY A 125 19.27 -4.03 8.50
C GLY A 125 20.03 -3.50 7.28
N ASP A 126 19.73 -3.97 6.07
CA ASP A 126 20.26 -3.34 4.85
C ASP A 126 19.63 -1.95 4.67
N SER A 127 20.42 -1.03 4.12
CA SER A 127 19.99 0.34 3.87
C SER A 127 20.62 0.93 2.61
N PHE A 128 19.97 1.94 2.07
CA PHE A 128 20.57 2.84 1.10
C PHE A 128 20.11 4.27 1.39
N THR A 129 20.92 5.22 0.94
CA THR A 129 20.63 6.64 1.11
C THR A 129 20.36 7.27 -0.25
N VAL A 130 19.50 8.28 -0.25
CA VAL A 130 19.19 9.12 -1.40
C VAL A 130 19.45 10.57 -0.99
N GLU A 131 20.27 11.27 -1.76
CA GLU A 131 20.48 12.70 -1.58
C GLU A 131 19.89 13.46 -2.75
N TYR A 132 19.21 14.56 -2.47
CA TYR A 132 18.62 15.40 -3.51
C TYR A 132 18.49 16.85 -3.04
N THR A 133 18.35 17.75 -4.01
CA THR A 133 18.16 19.17 -3.78
C THR A 133 16.79 19.60 -4.31
N ILE A 134 16.03 20.34 -3.51
CA ILE A 134 14.79 20.99 -3.93
C ILE A 134 15.01 22.50 -3.95
N CYS A 135 14.73 23.11 -5.10
CA CYS A 135 14.65 24.56 -5.22
C CYS A 135 13.20 24.98 -5.40
N SER A 136 12.69 25.89 -4.58
CA SER A 136 11.40 26.52 -4.81
C SER A 136 11.41 28.03 -4.55
N ASN A 137 10.30 28.66 -4.90
CA ASN A 137 9.98 30.03 -4.51
C ASN A 137 9.20 30.01 -3.19
N ASP A 138 9.20 31.11 -2.44
CA ASP A 138 8.66 31.26 -1.06
C ASP A 138 7.19 30.85 -0.81
N ASN A 139 6.45 30.39 -1.82
CA ASN A 139 5.02 30.06 -1.75
C ASN A 139 4.74 28.55 -1.75
N CYS A 140 5.73 27.69 -1.51
CA CYS A 140 5.55 26.26 -1.58
C CYS A 140 6.05 25.57 -0.29
N ASP A 141 5.31 24.55 0.16
CA ASP A 141 5.81 23.67 1.21
C ASP A 141 6.81 22.69 0.57
N GLU A 142 8.09 22.92 0.81
CA GLU A 142 9.18 22.11 0.22
C GLU A 142 9.34 20.75 0.90
N ARG A 143 8.46 20.40 1.84
CA ARG A 143 8.49 19.12 2.55
C ARG A 143 7.90 18.00 1.69
N PRO A 144 8.69 16.97 1.30
CA PRO A 144 8.17 15.72 0.79
C PRO A 144 7.07 15.12 1.69
N GLY A 145 5.98 14.66 1.09
CA GLY A 145 4.84 14.11 1.84
C GLY A 145 4.78 12.59 1.88
N VAL A 146 5.03 11.94 0.74
CA VAL A 146 4.72 10.51 0.56
C VAL A 146 5.83 9.83 -0.24
N VAL A 147 6.11 8.57 0.12
CA VAL A 147 6.93 7.64 -0.66
C VAL A 147 6.15 6.42 -1.08
N ALA A 148 6.61 5.78 -2.14
CA ALA A 148 6.09 4.50 -2.60
C ALA A 148 7.21 3.46 -2.80
N TYR A 149 6.92 2.24 -2.35
CA TYR A 149 7.78 1.05 -2.48
C TYR A 149 7.14 0.05 -3.43
N LYS A 150 7.83 -0.28 -4.52
CA LYS A 150 7.39 -1.32 -5.46
C LYS A 150 8.25 -2.58 -5.35
N PHE A 151 7.64 -3.69 -4.99
CA PHE A 151 8.32 -4.98 -4.82
C PHE A 151 7.42 -6.12 -5.32
N GLY A 152 7.95 -7.00 -6.15
CA GLY A 152 7.14 -8.05 -6.80
C GLY A 152 6.00 -7.46 -7.64
N GLN A 153 4.75 -7.66 -7.21
CA GLN A 153 3.55 -7.05 -7.80
C GLN A 153 2.86 -6.06 -6.85
N CYS A 154 3.50 -5.75 -5.72
CA CYS A 154 2.97 -4.89 -4.68
C CYS A 154 3.48 -3.45 -4.87
N VAL A 155 2.63 -2.49 -4.55
CA VAL A 155 3.00 -1.08 -4.34
C VAL A 155 2.49 -0.69 -2.96
N LYS A 156 3.35 -0.13 -2.12
CA LYS A 156 3.01 0.39 -0.79
C LYS A 156 3.35 1.86 -0.71
N TYR A 157 2.54 2.60 0.03
CA TYR A 157 2.73 4.02 0.29
C TYR A 157 2.99 4.24 1.78
N GLU A 158 3.85 5.20 2.09
CA GLU A 158 4.19 5.60 3.46
C GLU A 158 4.41 7.10 3.51
N ASN A 159 4.03 7.74 4.61
CA ASN A 159 4.37 9.14 4.85
C ASN A 159 5.84 9.24 5.28
N LEU A 160 6.56 10.23 4.76
CA LEU A 160 7.95 10.42 5.14
C LEU A 160 8.07 10.92 6.58
N ILE A 161 8.86 10.21 7.39
CA ILE A 161 9.18 10.63 8.76
C ILE A 161 10.37 11.58 8.72
N TYR A 162 10.20 12.78 9.26
CA TYR A 162 11.29 13.74 9.42
C TYR A 162 12.04 13.43 10.71
N LYS A 163 13.37 13.32 10.62
CA LYS A 163 14.19 13.39 11.82
C LYS A 163 14.21 14.84 12.26
N ASP A 164 13.52 15.13 13.36
CA ASP A 164 13.70 16.42 14.03
C ASP A 164 15.20 16.58 14.36
N ASP A 165 15.76 17.76 14.10
CA ASP A 165 17.17 18.13 14.34
C ASP A 165 17.50 18.25 15.84
N ASP A 166 17.11 17.27 16.65
CA ASP A 166 17.37 17.27 18.09
C ASP A 166 18.65 16.49 18.40
N GLY A 167 19.76 17.22 18.52
CA GLY A 167 21.03 16.67 19.01
C GLY A 167 22.19 17.66 19.10
N GLY A 168 22.06 18.67 19.96
CA GLY A 168 23.14 19.61 20.29
C GLY A 168 24.41 18.94 20.83
N GLY A 169 25.55 19.46 20.39
CA GLY A 169 26.84 19.36 21.07
C GLY A 169 27.23 20.74 21.57
N ASP A 170 26.99 20.99 22.85
CA ASP A 170 27.44 22.15 23.60
C ASP A 170 28.90 21.92 24.00
N ASP A 171 29.80 22.82 23.60
CA ASP A 171 31.14 22.96 24.17
C ASP A 171 31.64 24.41 23.98
N GLY A 172 31.34 25.25 24.98
CA GLY A 172 32.36 26.13 25.57
C GLY A 172 32.40 27.60 25.15
N GLY A 173 31.63 28.43 25.87
CA GLY A 173 32.18 29.56 26.65
C GLY A 173 32.70 30.80 25.92
N GLY A 174 31.92 31.90 26.00
CA GLY A 174 32.39 33.26 25.79
C GLY A 174 31.34 34.27 26.24
N ASP A 175 31.59 34.90 27.40
CA ASP A 175 30.89 36.07 27.93
C ASP A 175 30.73 37.17 26.87
N ASP A 176 29.56 37.79 26.79
CA ASP A 176 29.41 39.23 27.10
C ASP A 176 27.93 39.65 27.03
N GLY A 177 27.48 40.31 28.08
CA GLY A 177 26.08 40.59 28.37
C GLY A 177 25.41 41.69 27.55
N GLY A 178 24.08 41.65 27.56
CA GLY A 178 23.22 42.74 27.10
C GLY A 178 21.78 42.23 26.98
N GLY A 179 20.92 42.62 27.92
CA GLY A 179 19.58 42.08 28.06
C GLY A 179 18.63 42.40 26.91
N ASP A 180 17.76 41.43 26.63
CA ASP A 180 16.36 41.69 26.31
C ASP A 180 15.49 40.63 26.97
N GLY A 181 14.43 41.08 27.62
CA GLY A 181 13.47 40.24 28.31
C GLY A 181 12.36 39.87 27.34
N GLY A 182 12.36 38.61 26.90
CA GLY A 182 11.29 38.02 26.12
C GLY A 182 11.50 36.52 26.08
N GLY A 183 11.05 35.83 27.13
CA GLY A 183 11.11 34.38 27.20
C GLY A 183 10.10 33.76 26.25
N ASP A 184 10.60 33.15 25.19
CA ASP A 184 9.95 32.03 24.49
C ASP A 184 11.01 30.94 24.33
N ASN A 185 11.18 30.11 25.37
CA ASN A 185 11.76 28.77 25.19
C ASN A 185 10.69 27.87 24.55
N GLY A 186 10.22 28.27 23.37
CA GLY A 186 9.35 27.49 22.52
C GLY A 186 10.13 26.28 22.06
N ASN A 187 10.07 25.20 22.86
CA ASN A 187 10.20 23.86 22.34
C ASN A 187 9.31 23.78 21.10
N CYS A 188 9.91 23.71 19.92
CA CYS A 188 9.19 23.56 18.67
C CYS A 188 8.67 22.12 18.64
N SER A 189 7.61 21.87 19.40
CA SER A 189 6.89 20.60 19.39
C SER A 189 6.19 20.50 18.05
N THR A 190 6.74 19.72 17.12
CA THR A 190 6.12 19.45 15.83
C THR A 190 5.00 18.42 16.03
N LEU A 191 3.78 18.71 15.53
CA LEU A 191 2.67 17.75 15.50
C LEU A 191 2.86 16.82 14.29
N LEU A 192 3.06 15.53 14.54
CA LEU A 192 3.15 14.49 13.52
C LEU A 192 2.06 13.44 13.73
N ALA A 193 1.43 13.03 12.64
CA ALA A 193 0.44 11.97 12.64
C ALA A 193 0.32 11.32 11.26
N SER A 194 -0.19 10.10 11.23
CA SER A 194 -0.46 9.33 10.01
C SER A 194 -1.89 8.78 10.00
N LEU A 195 -2.35 8.30 8.84
CA LEU A 195 -3.64 7.64 8.66
C LEU A 195 -3.46 6.14 8.47
N LYS A 196 -4.14 5.36 9.31
CA LYS A 196 -4.24 3.91 9.16
C LYS A 196 -5.59 3.55 8.56
N GLU A 197 -5.57 3.02 7.35
CA GLU A 197 -6.76 2.61 6.61
C GLU A 197 -7.12 1.14 6.86
N THR A 198 -8.42 0.88 6.99
CA THR A 198 -9.02 -0.44 6.79
C THR A 198 -9.90 -0.37 5.54
N PRO A 199 -9.66 -1.20 4.51
CA PRO A 199 -10.30 -1.04 3.20
C PRO A 199 -11.74 -1.59 3.15
N ILE A 200 -12.47 -1.23 2.10
CA ILE A 200 -13.78 -1.80 1.76
C ILE A 200 -13.60 -3.19 1.13
N LEU A 201 -14.29 -4.21 1.65
CA LEU A 201 -14.15 -5.60 1.17
C LEU A 201 -15.13 -6.00 0.06
N CYS A 202 -16.15 -5.20 -0.21
CA CYS A 202 -17.19 -5.54 -1.18
C CYS A 202 -17.63 -4.31 -1.95
N TYR A 203 -17.74 -4.46 -3.28
CA TYR A 203 -18.29 -3.43 -4.15
C TYR A 203 -19.67 -2.95 -3.65
N GLY A 204 -19.84 -1.63 -3.57
CA GLY A 204 -21.11 -0.97 -3.26
C GLY A 204 -21.51 -0.99 -1.78
N LEU A 205 -20.62 -1.40 -0.87
CA LEU A 205 -20.84 -1.32 0.57
C LEU A 205 -20.01 -0.20 1.23
N SER A 206 -20.54 0.35 2.31
CA SER A 206 -19.75 1.09 3.30
C SER A 206 -19.04 0.10 4.23
N GLY A 207 -17.84 0.42 4.68
CA GLY A 207 -17.15 -0.46 5.64
C GLY A 207 -15.68 -0.15 5.87
N ALA A 208 -15.12 0.82 5.16
CA ALA A 208 -13.78 1.29 5.47
C ALA A 208 -13.75 2.03 6.81
N SER A 209 -12.54 2.17 7.35
CA SER A 209 -12.25 3.08 8.44
C SER A 209 -10.89 3.73 8.29
N LEU A 210 -10.79 4.97 8.75
CA LEU A 210 -9.54 5.72 8.88
C LEU A 210 -9.30 6.04 10.35
N GLU A 211 -8.14 5.66 10.86
CA GLU A 211 -7.68 5.97 12.22
C GLU A 211 -6.49 6.92 12.14
N VAL A 212 -6.60 8.06 12.84
CA VAL A 212 -5.46 8.97 13.03
C VAL A 212 -4.54 8.39 14.10
N VAL A 213 -3.29 8.15 13.75
CA VAL A 213 -2.23 7.70 14.66
C VAL A 213 -1.32 8.88 14.94
N ILE A 214 -1.30 9.36 16.19
CA ILE A 214 -0.43 10.46 16.60
C ILE A 214 0.99 9.91 16.85
N GLU A 215 1.98 10.52 16.21
CA GLU A 215 3.40 10.18 16.32
C GLU A 215 4.12 11.15 17.27
N SER A 216 3.75 12.44 17.22
CA SER A 216 4.24 13.49 18.12
C SER A 216 3.20 14.61 18.29
N GLY A 217 3.32 15.43 19.34
CA GLY A 217 2.43 16.57 19.63
C GLY A 217 1.86 16.55 21.05
N ASN A 218 1.26 17.66 21.48
CA ASN A 218 0.81 17.84 22.86
C ASN A 218 -0.70 17.67 23.02
N ALA A 219 -1.11 16.73 23.86
CA ALA A 219 -2.53 16.50 24.15
C ALA A 219 -3.15 17.65 24.97
N PRO A 220 -4.47 17.95 24.82
CA PRO A 220 -5.45 17.23 24.02
C PRO A 220 -5.39 17.53 22.52
N PHE A 221 -5.77 16.53 21.72
CA PHE A 221 -5.93 16.66 20.27
C PHE A 221 -7.39 16.88 19.89
N THR A 222 -7.61 17.74 18.92
CA THR A 222 -8.90 17.94 18.26
C THR A 222 -8.82 17.47 16.82
N TYR A 223 -9.87 16.80 16.35
CA TYR A 223 -9.97 16.27 15.00
C TYR A 223 -11.14 16.94 14.29
N SER A 224 -10.94 17.33 13.04
CA SER A 224 -12.00 17.85 12.19
C SER A 224 -11.91 17.18 10.83
N TRP A 225 -12.84 16.27 10.56
CA TRP A 225 -12.93 15.59 9.28
C TRP A 225 -13.74 16.41 8.27
N SER A 226 -13.38 16.29 7.00
CA SER A 226 -14.11 16.84 5.85
C SER A 226 -15.60 16.48 5.80
N ASN A 227 -16.01 15.38 6.44
CA ASN A 227 -17.41 14.96 6.57
C ASN A 227 -18.10 15.44 7.87
N GLY A 228 -17.43 16.29 8.66
CA GLY A 228 -17.93 16.85 9.91
C GLY A 228 -17.74 15.97 11.16
N ALA A 229 -17.12 14.80 11.04
CA ALA A 229 -16.77 13.99 12.21
C ALA A 229 -15.63 14.64 13.04
N THR A 230 -15.56 14.34 14.33
CA THR A 230 -14.61 14.97 15.27
C THR A 230 -13.79 14.00 16.12
N GLY A 231 -13.89 12.70 15.86
CA GLY A 231 -13.10 11.67 16.54
C GLY A 231 -11.82 11.29 15.79
N ALA A 232 -10.86 10.70 16.49
CA ALA A 232 -9.65 10.15 15.88
C ALA A 232 -9.93 8.99 14.91
N LEU A 233 -11.05 8.30 15.09
CA LEU A 233 -11.48 7.16 14.29
C LEU A 233 -12.73 7.51 13.49
N LEU A 234 -12.62 7.39 12.17
CA LEU A 234 -13.71 7.54 11.23
C LEU A 234 -14.09 6.15 10.68
N GLN A 235 -15.34 5.71 10.87
CA GLN A 235 -15.80 4.36 10.51
C GLN A 235 -17.01 4.37 9.59
N ASN A 236 -17.27 3.22 8.96
CA ASN A 236 -18.42 2.99 8.09
C ASN A 236 -18.48 3.99 6.92
N ILE A 237 -17.30 4.35 6.41
CA ILE A 237 -17.18 5.27 5.27
C ILE A 237 -17.31 4.54 3.94
N ILE A 238 -17.71 5.32 2.93
CA ILE A 238 -17.89 4.89 1.54
C ILE A 238 -16.67 5.33 0.72
N PRO A 239 -16.53 4.88 -0.53
CA PRO A 239 -15.45 5.36 -1.40
C PRO A 239 -15.51 6.88 -1.57
N GLY A 240 -14.35 7.51 -1.54
CA GLY A 240 -14.21 8.96 -1.64
C GLY A 240 -12.96 9.47 -0.94
N THR A 241 -12.70 10.76 -1.10
CA THR A 241 -11.56 11.43 -0.47
C THR A 241 -11.97 11.98 0.88
N TYR A 242 -11.18 11.67 1.91
CA TYR A 242 -11.35 12.17 3.27
C TYR A 242 -10.11 12.95 3.69
N ALA A 243 -10.32 14.19 4.11
CA ALA A 243 -9.32 14.99 4.80
C ALA A 243 -9.65 15.07 6.30
N VAL A 244 -8.62 15.06 7.15
CA VAL A 244 -8.70 15.36 8.58
C VAL A 244 -7.70 16.45 8.93
N THR A 245 -8.17 17.45 9.66
CA THR A 245 -7.32 18.43 10.31
C THR A 245 -7.20 18.07 11.78
N VAL A 246 -5.98 17.92 12.26
CA VAL A 246 -5.63 17.63 13.66
C VAL A 246 -5.02 18.89 14.26
N VAL A 247 -5.49 19.30 15.43
CA VAL A 247 -4.90 20.40 16.19
C VAL A 247 -4.54 19.92 17.59
N ASP A 248 -3.32 20.19 18.03
CA ASP A 248 -2.85 19.86 19.38
C ASP A 248 -3.13 20.99 20.40
N ALA A 249 -2.71 20.81 21.65
CA ALA A 249 -2.95 21.77 22.73
C ALA A 249 -2.21 23.11 22.56
N ASP A 250 -1.09 23.09 21.85
CA ASP A 250 -0.26 24.27 21.61
C ASP A 250 -0.69 25.03 20.34
N GLY A 251 -1.69 24.49 19.61
CA GLY A 251 -2.25 25.09 18.41
C GLY A 251 -1.57 24.66 17.11
N ASN A 252 -0.65 23.69 17.15
CA ASN A 252 -0.07 23.13 15.95
C ASN A 252 -1.14 22.43 15.14
N THR A 253 -1.15 22.65 13.83
CA THR A 253 -2.18 22.12 12.93
C THR A 253 -1.54 21.25 11.86
N LEU A 254 -2.07 20.04 11.68
CA LEU A 254 -1.67 19.10 10.64
C LEU A 254 -2.90 18.67 9.83
N THR A 255 -2.81 18.65 8.51
CA THR A 255 -3.88 18.13 7.65
C THR A 255 -3.41 16.90 6.89
N LEU A 256 -4.14 15.79 7.06
CA LEU A 256 -3.91 14.52 6.36
C LEU A 256 -5.05 14.26 5.38
N ASN A 257 -4.74 13.58 4.28
CA ASN A 257 -5.72 13.18 3.28
C ASN A 257 -5.56 11.70 2.93
N SER A 258 -6.67 11.03 2.60
CA SER A 258 -6.70 9.65 2.13
C SER A 258 -7.86 9.47 1.15
N GLU A 259 -7.62 8.71 0.08
CA GLU A 259 -8.63 8.30 -0.89
C GLU A 259 -9.04 6.84 -0.63
N ILE A 260 -10.30 6.66 -0.25
CA ILE A 260 -10.87 5.33 -0.05
C ILE A 260 -11.39 4.82 -1.38
N SER A 261 -10.84 3.70 -1.83
CA SER A 261 -11.33 2.96 -3.00
C SER A 261 -12.17 1.74 -2.59
N GLN A 262 -12.88 1.15 -3.55
CA GLN A 262 -13.57 -0.13 -3.38
C GLN A 262 -13.17 -1.10 -4.48
N PRO A 263 -13.30 -2.42 -4.24
CA PRO A 263 -13.08 -3.43 -5.26
C PRO A 263 -14.03 -3.22 -6.45
N GLU A 264 -13.61 -3.65 -7.65
CA GLU A 264 -14.51 -3.67 -8.80
C GLU A 264 -15.73 -4.60 -8.56
N GLN A 265 -16.78 -4.43 -9.35
CA GLN A 265 -17.92 -5.34 -9.30
C GLN A 265 -17.49 -6.75 -9.73
N LEU A 266 -17.84 -7.77 -8.93
CA LEU A 266 -17.64 -9.17 -9.30
C LEU A 266 -18.55 -9.53 -10.49
N ILE A 267 -17.95 -9.89 -11.62
CA ILE A 267 -18.61 -10.33 -12.84
C ILE A 267 -18.16 -11.76 -13.13
N ILE A 268 -19.12 -12.64 -13.40
CA ILE A 268 -18.88 -14.03 -13.76
C ILE A 268 -19.47 -14.26 -15.15
N SER A 269 -18.67 -14.83 -16.03
CA SER A 269 -19.08 -15.28 -17.36
C SER A 269 -18.73 -16.75 -17.53
N GLU A 270 -19.54 -17.47 -18.31
CA GLU A 270 -19.36 -18.90 -18.55
C GLU A 270 -19.25 -19.20 -20.05
N THR A 271 -18.41 -20.17 -20.37
CA THR A 271 -18.34 -20.79 -21.70
C THR A 271 -18.64 -22.27 -21.53
N VAL A 272 -19.63 -22.75 -22.28
CA VAL A 272 -20.06 -24.15 -22.25
C VAL A 272 -19.53 -24.87 -23.47
N GLN A 273 -18.78 -25.93 -23.25
CA GLN A 273 -18.43 -26.92 -24.25
C GLN A 273 -19.39 -28.10 -24.12
N HIS A 274 -20.18 -28.32 -25.16
CA HIS A 274 -21.04 -29.50 -25.22
C HIS A 274 -20.22 -30.78 -25.44
N PRO A 275 -20.64 -31.92 -24.87
CA PRO A 275 -20.03 -33.21 -25.17
C PRO A 275 -20.09 -33.53 -26.67
N SER A 276 -19.05 -34.18 -27.22
CA SER A 276 -19.01 -34.55 -28.64
C SER A 276 -20.09 -35.56 -29.04
N CYS A 277 -20.58 -36.33 -28.06
CA CYS A 277 -21.69 -37.26 -28.20
C CYS A 277 -22.39 -37.45 -26.85
N ASN A 278 -23.58 -38.03 -26.86
CA ASN A 278 -24.28 -38.41 -25.64
C ASN A 278 -23.37 -39.30 -24.77
N LEU A 279 -23.16 -38.90 -23.52
CA LEU A 279 -22.35 -39.62 -22.52
C LEU A 279 -20.83 -39.70 -22.84
N ALA A 280 -20.31 -38.87 -23.75
CA ALA A 280 -18.88 -38.86 -24.08
C ALA A 280 -17.99 -38.36 -22.92
N GLY A 281 -18.55 -37.62 -21.95
CA GLY A 281 -17.82 -37.13 -20.78
C GLY A 281 -16.69 -36.16 -21.13
N ASP A 282 -16.78 -35.50 -22.29
CA ASP A 282 -15.84 -34.49 -22.78
C ASP A 282 -16.46 -33.09 -22.80
N GLY A 283 -17.60 -32.91 -22.12
CA GLY A 283 -18.19 -31.60 -21.87
C GLY A 283 -17.39 -30.82 -20.83
N ALA A 284 -17.49 -29.50 -20.91
CA ALA A 284 -16.86 -28.61 -19.94
C ALA A 284 -17.66 -27.31 -19.75
N ILE A 285 -17.52 -26.73 -18.56
CA ILE A 285 -17.96 -25.37 -18.23
C ILE A 285 -16.73 -24.62 -17.74
N MET A 286 -16.35 -23.60 -18.50
CA MET A 286 -15.24 -22.71 -18.16
C MET A 286 -15.80 -21.42 -17.59
N LEU A 287 -15.36 -21.02 -16.39
CA LEU A 287 -15.74 -19.75 -15.80
C LEU A 287 -14.63 -18.73 -16.01
N SER A 288 -15.01 -17.52 -16.39
CA SER A 288 -14.15 -16.34 -16.33
C SER A 288 -14.75 -15.37 -15.32
N VAL A 289 -13.99 -15.11 -14.27
CA VAL A 289 -14.34 -14.21 -13.17
C VAL A 289 -13.47 -12.97 -13.27
N THR A 290 -14.09 -11.78 -13.20
CA THR A 290 -13.38 -10.49 -13.18
C THR A 290 -13.95 -9.60 -12.09
N GLY A 291 -13.12 -8.72 -11.50
CA GLY A 291 -13.52 -7.81 -10.41
C GLY A 291 -13.85 -8.54 -9.10
N GLY A 292 -14.28 -7.81 -8.06
CA GLY A 292 -14.42 -8.33 -6.70
C GLY A 292 -13.09 -8.35 -5.92
N THR A 293 -13.09 -9.04 -4.78
CA THR A 293 -11.88 -9.22 -3.94
C THR A 293 -11.46 -10.68 -3.97
N GLU A 294 -10.25 -10.92 -4.44
CA GLU A 294 -9.63 -12.25 -4.45
C GLU A 294 -9.19 -12.67 -3.03
N PRO A 295 -9.11 -13.99 -2.74
CA PRO A 295 -9.31 -15.12 -3.66
C PRO A 295 -10.78 -15.59 -3.79
N TYR A 296 -11.14 -16.12 -4.97
CA TYR A 296 -12.46 -16.74 -5.18
C TYR A 296 -12.50 -18.19 -4.72
N SER A 297 -13.68 -18.62 -4.25
CA SER A 297 -13.98 -20.02 -3.96
C SER A 297 -15.10 -20.51 -4.84
N PHE A 298 -14.89 -21.65 -5.48
CA PHE A 298 -15.87 -22.29 -6.36
C PHE A 298 -16.47 -23.52 -5.67
N LEU A 299 -17.76 -23.75 -5.89
CA LEU A 299 -18.43 -24.98 -5.47
C LEU A 299 -19.47 -25.36 -6.52
N TRP A 300 -19.17 -26.43 -7.24
CA TRP A 300 -20.06 -27.00 -8.23
C TRP A 300 -21.07 -27.94 -7.57
N GLY A 301 -22.23 -28.15 -8.20
CA GLY A 301 -23.22 -29.13 -7.75
C GLY A 301 -22.68 -30.57 -7.68
N THR A 302 -21.61 -30.85 -8.43
CA THR A 302 -20.85 -32.11 -8.40
C THR A 302 -19.94 -32.26 -7.18
N GLY A 303 -19.76 -31.20 -6.40
CA GLY A 303 -18.79 -31.13 -5.30
C GLY A 303 -17.39 -30.69 -5.74
N SER A 304 -17.15 -30.44 -7.03
CA SER A 304 -15.88 -29.86 -7.51
C SER A 304 -15.68 -28.45 -6.93
N VAL A 305 -14.41 -28.07 -6.70
CA VAL A 305 -13.99 -26.74 -6.21
C VAL A 305 -13.05 -26.01 -7.17
N SER A 306 -12.85 -26.56 -8.37
CA SER A 306 -12.07 -25.94 -9.44
C SER A 306 -12.83 -24.75 -10.05
N SER A 307 -12.11 -23.78 -10.62
CA SER A 307 -12.74 -22.67 -11.36
C SER A 307 -13.45 -23.15 -12.63
N ASN A 308 -12.94 -24.22 -13.24
CA ASN A 308 -13.55 -24.87 -14.40
C ASN A 308 -14.06 -26.26 -14.00
N LEU A 309 -15.18 -26.67 -14.60
CA LEU A 309 -15.70 -28.01 -14.49
C LEU A 309 -15.49 -28.73 -15.83
N GLU A 310 -14.65 -29.74 -15.84
CA GLU A 310 -14.32 -30.53 -17.02
C GLU A 310 -14.77 -31.98 -16.83
N GLY A 311 -14.99 -32.69 -17.92
CA GLY A 311 -15.30 -34.12 -17.88
C GLY A 311 -16.76 -34.44 -17.54
N VAL A 312 -17.68 -33.54 -17.91
CA VAL A 312 -19.13 -33.64 -17.63
C VAL A 312 -19.97 -34.03 -18.82
#